data_AF-A0A495ZHZ2-F1
#
_entry.id   AF-A0A495ZHZ2-F1
#
_cell.length_a   1.000
_cell.length_b   1.000
_cell.length_c   1.000
_cell.angle_alpha   90.00
_cell.angle_beta   90.00
_cell.angle_gamma   90.00
#
_symmetry.space_group_name_H-M   'P 1'
#
loop_
_entity.id
_entity.type
_entity.pdbx_description
1 polymer ?
#
loop_
_entity_poly.entity_id
_entity_poly.type
_entity_poly.pdbx_seq_one_letter_code
_entity_poly.pdbx_strand_id
1 'polypeptide(L)'
;MDNITQIINDFGENIVQVDGDIPVDLPAKDGDRFLFISHDQSLLTHGLHKYPAKFFPELPRWLIKRYSQERDQILDPFAGSGTTNVEALLSNRNSVGIDVDPFSRFISKVKVTPLPETELKSAQKSLLEAILNYDSSQVTESDLPNFPYRDNWFNAEILHELTYLRKHIQQLNADDKIKDFFKVCLSSIIRSVSNADDNCTRTVIRKKLNKRVKPSDALNRFSKTVLTKVPKMVAFSENYPSDITVDFPEDMDARNIKYAEDHFDLAVTSPPYVNAVDYPRTHQLEMYWLGFAQASLTALKKQNVGTESVSASNYKDRHEIGVPEADKVMTNIFEVDPRRAYIAFKYLDDMRKNLIEVYKVLCKGGRYIVVVGNNRIRGQLFENWKYLMPIAEEIGFEVETYFGSEIIKHFIKLPREERINTDWTLVLKK
;
A
#
# COMPACT_ATOMS: atom_id res chain seq x y z
N MET A 1 -13.21 -0.46 -29.28
CA MET A 1 -13.38 -0.01 -27.89
C MET A 1 -12.89 1.42 -27.85
N ASP A 2 -13.74 2.37 -27.51
CA ASP A 2 -13.48 3.80 -27.72
C ASP A 2 -12.37 4.37 -26.81
N ASN A 3 -11.91 3.58 -25.83
CA ASN A 3 -10.87 3.92 -24.87
C ASN A 3 -9.55 3.16 -25.06
N ILE A 4 -9.37 2.43 -26.16
CA ILE A 4 -8.11 1.75 -26.49
C ILE A 4 -7.50 2.39 -27.73
N THR A 5 -6.22 2.77 -27.63
CA THR A 5 -5.45 3.30 -28.75
C THR A 5 -4.06 2.66 -28.84
N GLN A 6 -3.51 2.59 -30.05
CA GLN A 6 -2.12 2.20 -30.28
C GLN A 6 -1.27 3.46 -30.35
N ILE A 7 -0.19 3.53 -29.58
CA ILE A 7 0.71 4.68 -29.54
C ILE A 7 2.17 4.22 -29.60
N ILE A 8 3.07 5.16 -29.87
CA ILE A 8 4.52 4.95 -29.80
C ILE A 8 5.02 5.64 -28.54
N ASN A 9 5.72 4.92 -27.66
CA ASN A 9 6.28 5.50 -26.43
C ASN A 9 7.56 6.32 -26.70
N ASP A 10 8.10 6.97 -25.66
CA ASP A 10 9.32 7.78 -25.74
C ASP A 10 10.57 6.98 -26.19
N PHE A 11 10.51 5.64 -26.17
CA PHE A 11 11.56 4.73 -26.60
C PHE A 11 11.36 4.18 -28.02
N GLY A 12 10.30 4.59 -28.72
CA GLY A 12 9.99 4.12 -30.07
C GLY A 12 9.27 2.77 -30.11
N GLU A 13 8.76 2.28 -28.99
CA GLU A 13 8.04 1.00 -28.89
C GLU A 13 6.54 1.21 -29.11
N ASN A 14 5.89 0.32 -29.86
CA ASN A 14 4.44 0.30 -29.99
C ASN A 14 3.82 -0.23 -28.70
N ILE A 15 2.96 0.56 -28.07
CA ILE A 15 2.27 0.19 -26.83
C ILE A 15 0.77 0.44 -26.93
N VAL A 16 0.00 -0.31 -26.14
CA VAL A 16 -1.45 -0.17 -26.06
C VAL A 16 -1.81 0.80 -24.95
N GLN A 17 -2.34 1.97 -25.29
CA GLN A 17 -2.91 2.88 -24.31
C GLN A 17 -4.37 2.52 -24.04
N VAL A 18 -4.74 2.50 -22.76
CA VAL A 18 -6.11 2.29 -22.30
C VAL A 18 -6.48 3.40 -21.32
N ASP A 19 -7.54 4.13 -21.64
CA ASP A 19 -8.04 5.23 -20.83
C ASP A 19 -9.22 4.80 -19.94
N GLY A 20 -9.10 5.00 -18.63
CA GLY A 20 -10.09 4.60 -17.64
C GLY A 20 -10.16 3.09 -17.41
N ASP A 21 -11.37 2.53 -17.48
CA ASP A 21 -11.61 1.12 -17.20
C ASP A 21 -10.97 0.20 -18.26
N ILE A 22 -10.27 -0.82 -17.78
CA ILE A 22 -9.62 -1.81 -18.64
C ILE A 22 -10.64 -2.89 -19.02
N PRO A 23 -10.88 -3.11 -20.32
CA PRO A 23 -11.81 -4.15 -20.78
C PRO A 23 -11.38 -5.55 -20.34
N VAL A 24 -12.30 -6.33 -19.79
CA VAL A 24 -12.00 -7.67 -19.22
C VAL A 24 -11.39 -8.61 -20.27
N ASP A 25 -11.84 -8.47 -21.52
CA ASP A 25 -11.42 -9.24 -22.70
C ASP A 25 -10.17 -8.67 -23.39
N LEU A 26 -9.59 -7.56 -22.90
CA LEU A 26 -8.34 -7.02 -23.43
C LEU A 26 -7.27 -8.13 -23.43
N PRO A 27 -6.71 -8.49 -24.60
CA PRO A 27 -5.68 -9.51 -24.65
C PRO A 27 -4.39 -8.98 -24.04
N ALA A 28 -3.70 -9.84 -23.29
CA ALA A 28 -2.37 -9.57 -22.75
C ALA A 28 -1.50 -10.81 -22.97
N LYS A 29 -0.53 -10.68 -23.89
CA LYS A 29 0.42 -11.71 -24.27
C LYS A 29 1.79 -11.40 -23.68
N ASP A 30 2.66 -12.40 -23.72
CA ASP A 30 4.04 -12.32 -23.28
C ASP A 30 4.77 -11.11 -23.85
N GLY A 31 5.21 -10.23 -22.95
CA GLY A 31 5.99 -9.05 -23.30
C GLY A 31 5.18 -7.86 -23.79
N ASP A 32 3.84 -7.95 -23.85
CA ASP A 32 2.99 -6.83 -24.24
C ASP A 32 3.25 -5.61 -23.34
N ARG A 33 3.08 -4.42 -23.93
CA ARG A 33 3.32 -3.13 -23.27
C ARG A 33 2.05 -2.30 -23.26
N PHE A 34 1.67 -1.83 -22.07
CA PHE A 34 0.47 -1.05 -21.85
C PHE A 34 0.78 0.31 -21.22
N LEU A 35 -0.07 1.30 -21.54
CA LEU A 35 -0.16 2.57 -20.84
C LEU A 35 -1.57 2.71 -20.28
N PHE A 36 -1.74 2.49 -18.97
CA PHE A 36 -3.03 2.64 -18.31
C PHE A 36 -3.20 4.06 -17.76
N ILE A 37 -4.19 4.79 -18.27
CA ILE A 37 -4.53 6.15 -17.84
C ILE A 37 -5.73 6.08 -16.89
N SER A 38 -5.48 6.05 -15.57
CA SER A 38 -6.57 6.14 -14.59
C SER A 38 -7.16 7.55 -14.53
N HIS A 39 -8.48 7.67 -14.58
CA HIS A 39 -9.19 8.96 -14.52
C HIS A 39 -9.35 9.46 -13.08
N ASP A 40 -9.64 8.58 -12.12
CA ASP A 40 -9.78 8.94 -10.69
C ASP A 40 -9.31 7.82 -9.75
N GLN A 41 -8.05 7.90 -9.32
CA GLN A 41 -7.47 6.99 -8.33
C GLN A 41 -7.98 7.22 -6.90
N SER A 42 -8.84 8.23 -6.70
CA SER A 42 -9.39 8.61 -5.39
C SER A 42 -10.88 8.28 -5.25
N LEU A 43 -11.45 7.60 -6.23
CA LEU A 43 -12.86 7.21 -6.29
C LEU A 43 -13.25 6.42 -5.03
N LEU A 44 -14.45 6.67 -4.50
CA LEU A 44 -14.97 6.05 -3.27
C LEU A 44 -13.96 6.11 -2.11
N THR A 45 -13.60 4.95 -1.53
CA THR A 45 -12.71 4.86 -0.37
C THR A 45 -11.22 4.81 -0.74
N HIS A 46 -10.85 4.71 -2.02
CA HIS A 46 -9.43 4.70 -2.45
C HIS A 46 -8.67 5.96 -2.05
N GLY A 47 -9.39 7.07 -1.98
CA GLY A 47 -8.88 8.37 -1.59
C GLY A 47 -8.86 8.66 -0.09
N LEU A 48 -9.23 7.74 0.81
CA LEU A 48 -9.30 8.04 2.26
C LEU A 48 -7.95 8.46 2.85
N HIS A 49 -6.87 7.77 2.48
CA HIS A 49 -5.53 8.04 3.00
C HIS A 49 -4.47 8.01 1.88
N LYS A 50 -3.47 8.90 1.99
CA LYS A 50 -2.29 8.85 1.14
C LYS A 50 -1.44 7.66 1.57
N TYR A 51 -1.10 6.78 0.64
CA TYR A 51 -0.26 5.62 0.87
C TYR A 51 0.69 5.48 -0.34
N PRO A 52 2.00 5.27 -0.12
CA PRO A 52 2.97 5.17 -1.21
C PRO A 52 2.81 3.85 -1.99
N ALA A 53 3.17 3.86 -3.28
CA ALA A 53 3.23 2.66 -4.12
C ALA A 53 1.92 1.82 -4.15
N LYS A 54 0.76 2.48 -4.19
CA LYS A 54 -0.53 1.80 -4.39
C LYS A 54 -0.76 1.44 -5.85
N PHE A 55 -1.52 0.37 -6.09
CA PHE A 55 -2.24 0.18 -7.34
C PHE A 55 -3.10 1.41 -7.69
N PHE A 56 -3.17 1.72 -8.99
CA PHE A 56 -4.35 2.41 -9.50
C PHE A 56 -5.51 1.39 -9.56
N PRO A 57 -6.75 1.74 -9.16
CA PRO A 57 -7.81 0.77 -8.93
C PRO A 57 -8.19 -0.11 -10.13
N GLU A 58 -8.04 0.39 -11.35
CA GLU A 58 -8.48 -0.28 -12.57
C GLU A 58 -7.68 -1.56 -12.87
N LEU A 59 -6.40 -1.63 -12.47
CA LEU A 59 -5.56 -2.83 -12.67
C LEU A 59 -6.03 -4.04 -11.85
N PRO A 60 -6.10 -3.99 -10.50
CA PRO A 60 -6.60 -5.13 -9.73
C PRO A 60 -8.06 -5.45 -10.08
N ARG A 61 -8.91 -4.45 -10.38
CA ARG A 61 -10.28 -4.69 -10.87
C ARG A 61 -10.30 -5.56 -12.12
N TRP A 62 -9.48 -5.22 -13.11
CA TRP A 62 -9.38 -5.96 -14.36
C TRP A 62 -8.92 -7.39 -14.14
N LEU A 63 -7.86 -7.57 -13.36
CA LEU A 63 -7.28 -8.88 -13.06
C LEU A 63 -8.26 -9.76 -12.28
N ILE A 64 -8.96 -9.21 -11.28
CA ILE A 64 -9.99 -9.91 -10.52
C ILE A 64 -11.12 -10.36 -11.44
N LYS A 65 -11.68 -9.45 -12.24
CA LYS A 65 -12.80 -9.79 -13.14
C LYS A 65 -12.41 -10.80 -14.22
N ARG A 66 -11.15 -10.78 -14.66
CA ARG A 66 -10.63 -11.68 -15.70
C ARG A 66 -10.36 -13.09 -15.18
N TYR A 67 -9.87 -13.22 -13.95
CA TYR A 67 -9.32 -14.48 -13.43
C TYR A 67 -10.07 -15.06 -12.23
N SER A 68 -11.22 -14.51 -11.86
CA SER A 68 -12.10 -15.05 -10.82
C SER A 68 -13.57 -14.88 -11.21
N GLN A 69 -14.45 -15.66 -10.57
CA GLN A 69 -15.90 -15.50 -10.61
C GLN A 69 -16.39 -14.72 -9.40
N GLU A 70 -17.67 -14.33 -9.42
CA GLU A 70 -18.30 -13.76 -8.23
C GLU A 70 -18.29 -14.78 -7.08
N ARG A 71 -18.14 -14.29 -5.85
CA ARG A 71 -18.04 -15.06 -4.59
C ARG A 71 -16.76 -15.89 -4.40
N ASP A 72 -15.86 -15.93 -5.37
CA ASP A 72 -14.51 -16.49 -5.20
C ASP A 72 -13.75 -15.82 -4.05
N GLN A 73 -12.78 -16.55 -3.49
CA GLN A 73 -11.89 -16.10 -2.42
C GLN A 73 -10.59 -15.51 -3.00
N ILE A 74 -10.41 -14.20 -2.83
CA ILE A 74 -9.24 -13.47 -3.34
C ILE A 74 -8.21 -13.25 -2.23
N LEU A 75 -6.96 -13.58 -2.48
CA LEU A 75 -5.84 -13.31 -1.58
C LEU A 75 -5.03 -12.10 -2.06
N ASP A 76 -4.77 -11.14 -1.18
CA ASP A 76 -3.71 -10.15 -1.34
C ASP A 76 -2.65 -10.38 -0.25
N PRO A 77 -1.53 -11.07 -0.54
CA PRO A 77 -0.50 -11.34 0.46
C PRO A 77 0.33 -10.11 0.87
N PHE A 78 0.15 -8.95 0.21
CA PHE A 78 0.82 -7.69 0.56
C PHE A 78 -0.16 -6.52 0.46
N ALA A 79 -1.22 -6.58 1.24
CA ALA A 79 -2.40 -5.75 1.06
C ALA A 79 -2.13 -4.24 1.11
N GLY A 80 -1.15 -3.79 1.90
CA GLY A 80 -0.88 -2.37 2.10
C GLY A 80 -2.14 -1.63 2.54
N SER A 81 -2.58 -0.66 1.74
CA SER A 81 -3.84 0.06 1.96
C SER A 81 -5.09 -0.60 1.35
N GLY A 82 -5.01 -1.85 0.89
CA GLY A 82 -6.15 -2.69 0.54
C GLY A 82 -6.83 -2.32 -0.76
N THR A 83 -6.10 -1.83 -1.77
CA THR A 83 -6.71 -1.51 -3.09
C THR A 83 -7.30 -2.76 -3.74
N THR A 84 -6.58 -3.89 -3.71
CA THR A 84 -7.08 -5.18 -4.22
C THR A 84 -8.36 -5.60 -3.50
N ASN A 85 -8.38 -5.51 -2.16
CA ASN A 85 -9.55 -5.91 -1.36
C ASN A 85 -10.77 -5.03 -1.60
N VAL A 86 -10.58 -3.71 -1.78
CA VAL A 86 -11.68 -2.81 -2.16
C VAL A 86 -12.22 -3.19 -3.54
N GLU A 87 -11.35 -3.46 -4.52
CA GLU A 87 -11.80 -3.83 -5.87
C GLU A 87 -12.39 -5.24 -5.96
N ALA A 88 -11.93 -6.18 -5.12
CA ALA A 88 -12.55 -7.49 -4.94
C ALA A 88 -13.96 -7.33 -4.40
N LEU A 89 -14.12 -6.55 -3.32
CA LEU A 89 -15.42 -6.25 -2.73
C LEU A 89 -16.35 -5.61 -3.76
N LEU A 90 -15.94 -4.52 -4.43
CA LEU A 90 -16.75 -3.82 -5.44
C LEU A 90 -17.06 -4.70 -6.67
N SER A 91 -16.33 -5.81 -6.84
CA SER A 91 -16.59 -6.81 -7.85
C SER A 91 -17.34 -8.03 -7.29
N ASN A 92 -17.96 -8.00 -6.12
CA ASN A 92 -18.67 -9.17 -5.55
C ASN A 92 -17.78 -10.39 -5.26
N ARG A 93 -16.51 -10.19 -4.88
CA ARG A 93 -15.60 -11.27 -4.46
C ARG A 93 -15.27 -11.15 -2.98
N ASN A 94 -15.13 -12.29 -2.31
CA ASN A 94 -14.59 -12.33 -0.95
C ASN A 94 -13.09 -12.07 -0.99
N SER A 95 -12.49 -11.55 0.08
CA SER A 95 -11.03 -11.40 0.10
C SER A 95 -10.39 -11.45 1.48
N VAL A 96 -9.12 -11.86 1.47
CA VAL A 96 -8.22 -11.78 2.62
C VAL A 96 -7.02 -10.93 2.23
N GLY A 97 -6.75 -9.87 2.99
CA GLY A 97 -5.57 -9.03 2.84
C GLY A 97 -4.56 -9.27 3.98
N ILE A 98 -3.37 -9.76 3.64
CA ILE A 98 -2.27 -9.95 4.59
C ILE A 98 -1.33 -8.75 4.50
N ASP A 99 -1.03 -8.12 5.64
CA ASP A 99 0.04 -7.14 5.75
C ASP A 99 0.58 -7.17 7.18
N VAL A 100 1.90 -7.07 7.35
CA VAL A 100 2.54 -7.08 8.68
C VAL A 100 2.38 -5.72 9.39
N ASP A 101 2.15 -4.63 8.67
CA ASP A 101 1.97 -3.29 9.23
C ASP A 101 0.54 -3.10 9.79
N PRO A 102 0.39 -2.93 11.12
CA PRO A 102 -0.93 -2.75 11.73
C PRO A 102 -1.65 -1.49 11.23
N PHE A 103 -0.92 -0.43 10.85
CA PHE A 103 -1.54 0.77 10.33
C PHE A 103 -2.11 0.57 8.92
N SER A 104 -1.40 -0.19 8.08
CA SER A 104 -1.85 -0.61 6.75
C SER A 104 -3.13 -1.44 6.85
N ARG A 105 -3.16 -2.45 7.74
CA ARG A 105 -4.38 -3.23 8.02
C ARG A 105 -5.53 -2.35 8.52
N PHE A 106 -5.26 -1.40 9.41
CA PHE A 106 -6.28 -0.48 9.93
C PHE A 106 -6.93 0.37 8.84
N ILE A 107 -6.12 0.98 7.97
CA ILE A 107 -6.64 1.74 6.81
C ILE A 107 -7.48 0.83 5.91
N SER A 108 -6.98 -0.37 5.61
CA SER A 108 -7.64 -1.31 4.72
C SER A 108 -8.99 -1.76 5.25
N LYS A 109 -9.06 -2.12 6.55
CA LYS A 109 -10.31 -2.44 7.26
C LYS A 109 -11.34 -1.31 7.13
N VAL A 110 -10.93 -0.06 7.37
CA VAL A 110 -11.84 1.10 7.25
C VAL A 110 -12.31 1.32 5.81
N LYS A 111 -11.44 1.13 4.81
CA LYS A 111 -11.79 1.33 3.40
C LYS A 111 -12.83 0.33 2.86
N VAL A 112 -12.94 -0.84 3.46
CA VAL A 112 -13.90 -1.89 3.03
C VAL A 112 -15.14 -1.97 3.92
N THR A 113 -15.21 -1.18 4.99
CA THR A 113 -16.32 -1.25 5.96
C THR A 113 -17.39 -0.22 5.61
N PRO A 114 -18.60 -0.63 5.21
CA PRO A 114 -19.70 0.28 4.95
C PRO A 114 -20.22 0.86 6.27
N LEU A 115 -20.67 2.12 6.24
CA LEU A 115 -21.13 2.85 7.42
C LEU A 115 -22.57 3.37 7.23
N PRO A 116 -23.43 3.27 8.25
CA PRO A 116 -24.77 3.85 8.20
C PRO A 116 -24.71 5.37 7.99
N GLU A 117 -25.35 5.87 6.93
CA GLU A 117 -25.30 7.27 6.55
C GLU A 117 -25.77 8.21 7.67
N THR A 118 -26.86 7.86 8.34
CA THR A 118 -27.48 8.68 9.40
C THR A 118 -26.54 8.87 10.59
N GLU A 119 -25.93 7.79 11.07
CA GLU A 119 -24.96 7.82 12.17
C GLU A 119 -23.67 8.54 11.75
N LEU A 120 -23.17 8.28 10.54
CA LEU A 120 -21.96 8.92 10.03
C LEU A 120 -22.14 10.44 9.89
N LYS A 121 -23.28 10.90 9.36
CA LYS A 121 -23.62 12.34 9.26
C LYS A 121 -23.84 12.98 10.63
N SER A 122 -24.44 12.25 11.57
CA SER A 122 -24.61 12.71 12.95
C SER A 122 -23.24 12.94 13.63
N ALA A 123 -22.35 11.95 13.54
CA ALA A 123 -20.99 12.06 14.07
C ALA A 123 -20.17 13.16 13.37
N GLN A 124 -20.30 13.31 12.05
CA GLN A 124 -19.72 14.43 11.30
C GLN A 124 -20.18 15.78 11.87
N LYS A 125 -21.49 15.95 12.09
CA LYS A 125 -22.05 17.19 12.63
C LYS A 125 -21.47 17.48 14.02
N SER A 126 -21.45 16.49 14.92
CA SER A 126 -20.88 16.65 16.27
C SER A 126 -19.40 17.05 16.24
N LEU A 127 -18.59 16.47 15.33
CA LEU A 127 -17.18 16.84 15.18
C LEU A 127 -17.02 18.27 14.65
N LEU A 128 -17.83 18.68 13.68
CA LEU A 128 -17.78 20.05 13.15
C LEU A 128 -18.20 21.08 14.21
N GLU A 129 -19.21 20.77 15.02
CA GLU A 129 -19.61 21.60 16.17
C GLU A 129 -18.50 21.67 17.23
N ALA A 130 -17.81 20.55 17.52
CA ALA A 130 -16.67 20.56 18.42
C ALA A 130 -15.53 21.44 17.90
N ILE A 131 -15.28 21.45 16.59
CA ILE A 131 -14.25 22.32 15.98
C ILE A 131 -14.60 23.81 16.11
N LEU A 132 -15.88 24.17 15.91
CA LEU A 132 -16.35 25.55 16.08
C LEU A 132 -16.22 26.04 17.53
N ASN A 133 -16.38 25.13 18.48
CA ASN A 133 -16.28 25.40 19.92
C ASN A 133 -14.89 25.06 20.50
N TYR A 134 -13.86 24.98 19.65
CA TYR A 134 -12.51 24.61 20.09
C TYR A 134 -12.01 25.54 21.21
N ASP A 135 -11.64 24.92 22.32
CA ASP A 135 -10.96 25.58 23.42
C ASP A 135 -9.73 24.76 23.84
N SER A 136 -8.56 25.38 23.73
CA SER A 136 -7.27 24.79 24.12
C SER A 136 -7.22 24.33 25.58
N SER A 137 -8.05 24.90 26.47
CA SER A 137 -8.12 24.54 27.88
C SER A 137 -8.68 23.14 28.13
N GLN A 138 -9.37 22.56 27.15
CA GLN A 138 -9.92 21.19 27.21
C GLN A 138 -8.86 20.11 26.97
N VAL A 139 -7.63 20.51 26.64
CA VAL A 139 -6.48 19.63 26.46
C VAL A 139 -5.46 19.92 27.56
N THR A 140 -5.16 18.91 28.34
CA THR A 140 -4.16 18.93 29.41
C THR A 140 -2.88 18.21 28.97
N GLU A 141 -1.77 18.42 29.67
CA GLU A 141 -0.50 17.73 29.36
C GLU A 141 -0.65 16.20 29.42
N SER A 142 -1.48 15.66 30.33
CA SER A 142 -1.77 14.23 30.41
C SER A 142 -2.53 13.67 29.21
N ASP A 143 -3.21 14.52 28.45
CA ASP A 143 -3.90 14.10 27.23
C ASP A 143 -2.94 13.97 26.03
N LEU A 144 -1.81 14.67 26.06
CA LEU A 144 -0.88 14.72 24.94
C LEU A 144 -0.21 13.36 24.72
N PRO A 145 -0.06 12.92 23.46
CA PRO A 145 0.65 11.68 23.19
C PRO A 145 2.13 11.80 23.60
N ASN A 146 2.72 10.69 24.02
CA ASN A 146 4.14 10.60 24.32
C ASN A 146 4.83 9.69 23.30
N PHE A 147 5.74 10.24 22.50
CA PHE A 147 6.54 9.50 21.51
C PHE A 147 7.85 10.23 21.18
N PRO A 148 8.84 9.54 20.59
CA PRO A 148 10.15 10.12 20.33
C PRO A 148 10.12 11.38 19.47
N TYR A 149 10.81 12.43 19.93
CA TYR A 149 10.97 13.71 19.23
C TYR A 149 9.66 14.44 18.92
N ARG A 150 8.58 14.18 19.69
CA ARG A 150 7.25 14.80 19.51
C ARG A 150 7.32 16.31 19.28
N ASP A 151 8.04 17.02 20.13
CA ASP A 151 8.11 18.49 20.09
C ASP A 151 9.03 19.02 18.97
N ASN A 152 9.80 18.15 18.31
CA ASN A 152 10.44 18.48 17.04
C ASN A 152 9.46 18.33 15.86
N TRP A 153 8.59 17.33 15.92
CA TRP A 153 7.63 17.03 14.85
C TRP A 153 6.45 18.00 14.84
N PHE A 154 6.03 18.53 15.98
CA PHE A 154 4.85 19.37 16.08
C PHE A 154 5.10 20.58 16.98
N ASN A 155 4.44 21.68 16.63
CA ASN A 155 4.36 22.86 17.49
C ASN A 155 3.27 22.63 18.56
N ALA A 156 3.36 23.33 19.68
CA ALA A 156 2.47 23.15 20.82
C ALA A 156 0.99 23.30 20.45
N GLU A 157 0.65 24.30 19.64
CA GLU A 157 -0.72 24.56 19.22
C GLU A 157 -1.29 23.38 18.42
N ILE A 158 -0.50 22.79 17.52
CA ILE A 158 -0.90 21.64 16.71
C ILE A 158 -1.04 20.37 17.56
N LEU A 159 -0.17 20.19 18.56
CA LEU A 159 -0.30 19.09 19.52
C LEU A 159 -1.64 19.18 20.26
N HIS A 160 -2.01 20.38 20.71
CA HIS A 160 -3.31 20.60 21.36
C HIS A 160 -4.47 20.34 20.40
N GLU A 161 -4.43 20.88 19.18
CA GLU A 161 -5.51 20.69 18.19
C GLU A 161 -5.71 19.21 17.82
N LEU A 162 -4.63 18.48 17.51
CA LEU A 162 -4.72 17.06 17.17
C LEU A 162 -5.20 16.21 18.36
N THR A 163 -4.77 16.56 19.58
CA THR A 163 -5.22 15.87 20.80
C THR A 163 -6.69 16.12 21.07
N TYR A 164 -7.15 17.37 20.90
CA TYR A 164 -8.55 17.75 21.00
C TYR A 164 -9.41 16.94 20.03
N LEU A 165 -9.04 16.92 18.75
CA LEU A 165 -9.74 16.14 17.72
C LEU A 165 -9.80 14.66 18.08
N ARG A 166 -8.68 14.07 18.51
CA ARG A 166 -8.62 12.67 18.95
C ARG A 166 -9.57 12.38 20.11
N LYS A 167 -9.61 13.25 21.13
CA LYS A 167 -10.53 13.12 22.29
C LYS A 167 -11.98 13.14 21.83
N HIS A 168 -12.37 14.10 20.99
CA HIS A 168 -13.74 14.19 20.49
C HIS A 168 -14.15 13.01 19.63
N ILE A 169 -13.25 12.48 18.79
CA ILE A 169 -13.50 11.25 18.03
C ILE A 169 -13.75 10.07 18.98
N GLN A 170 -12.93 9.93 20.03
CA GLN A 170 -13.08 8.85 21.01
C GLN A 170 -14.40 8.94 21.79
N GLN A 171 -14.86 10.16 22.07
CA GLN A 171 -16.08 10.46 22.83
C GLN A 171 -17.37 10.45 21.98
N LEU A 172 -17.28 10.24 20.67
CA LEU A 172 -18.46 10.12 19.82
C LEU A 172 -19.41 9.03 20.33
N ASN A 173 -20.69 9.35 20.43
CA ASN A 173 -21.74 8.36 20.66
C ASN A 173 -22.09 7.67 19.33
N ALA A 174 -21.18 6.84 18.84
CA ALA A 174 -21.29 6.11 17.58
C ALA A 174 -20.56 4.76 17.69
N ASP A 175 -20.86 3.84 16.78
CA ASP A 175 -20.14 2.58 16.64
C ASP A 175 -18.64 2.79 16.42
N ASP A 176 -17.82 1.85 16.88
CA ASP A 176 -16.36 1.95 16.76
C ASP A 176 -15.89 2.01 15.30
N LYS A 177 -16.61 1.42 14.35
CA LYS A 177 -16.33 1.54 12.91
C LYS A 177 -16.42 2.98 12.41
N ILE A 178 -17.39 3.75 12.92
CA ILE A 178 -17.52 5.18 12.60
C ILE A 178 -16.37 5.97 13.24
N LYS A 179 -16.01 5.67 14.49
CA LYS A 179 -14.85 6.29 15.14
C LYS A 179 -13.56 5.99 14.37
N ASP A 180 -13.38 4.75 13.91
CA ASP A 180 -12.22 4.32 13.14
C ASP A 180 -12.12 5.04 11.80
N PHE A 181 -13.24 5.25 11.11
CA PHE A 181 -13.29 6.12 9.94
C PHE A 181 -12.79 7.54 10.24
N PHE A 182 -13.22 8.15 11.34
CA PHE A 182 -12.73 9.48 11.72
C PHE A 182 -11.28 9.47 12.23
N LYS A 183 -10.80 8.38 12.83
CA LYS A 183 -9.38 8.19 13.14
C LYS A 183 -8.52 8.14 11.87
N VAL A 184 -8.99 7.49 10.79
CA VAL A 184 -8.32 7.53 9.48
C VAL A 184 -8.37 8.93 8.87
N CYS A 185 -9.49 9.65 9.01
CA CYS A 185 -9.56 11.06 8.60
C CYS A 185 -8.54 11.91 9.36
N LEU A 186 -8.40 11.70 10.67
CA LEU A 186 -7.40 12.39 11.50
C LEU A 186 -5.99 12.02 11.04
N SER A 187 -5.69 10.73 10.86
CA SER A 187 -4.36 10.28 10.46
C SER A 187 -3.94 10.84 9.10
N SER A 188 -4.90 11.00 8.17
CA SER A 188 -4.63 11.53 6.83
C SER A 188 -4.08 12.96 6.80
N ILE A 189 -4.27 13.73 7.88
CA ILE A 189 -3.79 15.12 7.96
C ILE A 189 -2.51 15.29 8.79
N ILE A 190 -2.14 14.30 9.62
CA ILE A 190 -1.08 14.41 10.64
C ILE A 190 0.22 14.90 10.03
N ARG A 191 0.74 14.22 9.01
CA ARG A 191 1.98 14.64 8.35
C ARG A 191 1.90 16.05 7.79
N SER A 192 0.77 16.40 7.17
CA SER A 192 0.56 17.72 6.56
C SER A 192 0.56 18.89 7.55
N VAL A 193 0.26 18.62 8.82
CA VAL A 193 0.33 19.60 9.92
C VAL A 193 1.55 19.40 10.83
N SER A 194 2.43 18.47 10.51
CA SER A 194 3.72 18.32 11.19
C SER A 194 4.82 19.15 10.51
N ASN A 195 5.96 19.28 11.18
CA ASN A 195 7.21 19.83 10.64
C ASN A 195 7.90 18.88 9.63
N ALA A 196 7.33 17.69 9.37
CA ALA A 196 7.87 16.76 8.38
C ALA A 196 7.59 17.22 6.93
N ASP A 197 8.48 16.83 6.02
CA ASP A 197 8.33 17.04 4.57
C ASP A 197 7.26 16.10 3.98
N ASP A 198 6.22 16.67 3.36
CA ASP A 198 5.08 15.94 2.75
C ASP A 198 5.45 15.24 1.44
N ASN A 199 6.58 15.60 0.84
CA ASN A 199 7.02 15.13 -0.48
C ASN A 199 8.10 14.04 -0.41
N CYS A 200 8.55 13.67 0.78
CA CYS A 200 9.47 12.57 0.98
C CYS A 200 8.67 11.31 1.32
N THR A 201 9.09 10.13 0.88
CA THR A 201 8.49 8.87 1.37
C THR A 201 8.76 8.72 2.86
N ARG A 202 10.03 8.84 3.26
CA ARG A 202 10.45 8.77 4.66
C ARG A 202 10.03 10.02 5.44
N THR A 203 9.58 9.83 6.68
CA THR A 203 9.29 10.94 7.58
C THR A 203 10.60 11.57 8.08
N VAL A 204 10.82 12.82 7.68
CA VAL A 204 12.03 13.62 7.96
C VAL A 204 11.70 15.11 8.06
N ILE A 205 12.44 15.83 8.89
CA ILE A 205 12.48 17.30 8.91
C ILE A 205 13.65 17.75 8.04
N ARG A 206 13.40 18.58 7.03
CA ARG A 206 14.45 19.14 6.17
C ARG A 206 14.83 20.55 6.64
N LYS A 207 16.14 20.85 6.68
CA LYS A 207 16.66 22.18 7.03
C LYS A 207 16.16 23.30 6.10
N LYS A 208 15.94 22.99 4.82
CA LYS A 208 15.43 23.92 3.79
C LYS A 208 14.04 23.48 3.31
N LEU A 209 13.08 23.39 4.23
CA LEU A 209 11.68 23.11 3.90
C LEU A 209 10.89 24.41 3.86
N ASN A 210 10.24 24.73 2.73
CA ASN A 210 9.33 25.87 2.63
C ASN A 210 7.90 25.44 3.04
N LYS A 211 7.76 24.95 4.27
CA LYS A 211 6.47 24.57 4.88
C LYS A 211 6.35 25.34 6.18
N ARG A 212 5.24 26.06 6.35
CA ARG A 212 4.93 26.78 7.58
C ARG A 212 3.58 26.29 8.09
N VAL A 213 3.62 25.58 9.21
CA VAL A 213 2.42 25.17 9.94
C VAL A 213 2.03 26.32 10.88
N LYS A 214 0.74 26.63 10.92
CA LYS A 214 0.15 27.73 11.70
C LYS A 214 -0.92 27.20 12.66
N PRO A 215 -1.24 27.95 13.73
CA PRO A 215 -2.41 27.66 14.55
C PRO A 215 -3.67 27.51 13.69
N SER A 216 -4.54 26.61 14.14
CA SER A 216 -5.78 26.15 13.50
C SER A 216 -5.59 25.31 12.22
N ASP A 217 -4.37 25.03 11.77
CA ASP A 217 -4.16 24.22 10.56
C ASP A 217 -4.72 22.80 10.72
N ALA A 218 -4.61 22.17 11.90
CA ALA A 218 -5.13 20.82 12.11
C ALA A 218 -6.65 20.81 12.10
N LEU A 219 -7.28 21.74 12.82
CA LEU A 219 -8.74 21.92 12.81
C LEU A 219 -9.27 22.16 11.39
N ASN A 220 -8.68 23.13 10.67
CA ASN A 220 -9.11 23.51 9.32
C ASN A 220 -8.96 22.36 8.31
N ARG A 221 -7.86 21.62 8.37
CA ARG A 221 -7.63 20.48 7.48
C ARG A 221 -8.54 19.31 7.83
N PHE A 222 -8.75 19.03 9.11
CA PHE A 222 -9.65 17.97 9.53
C PHE A 222 -11.10 18.25 9.09
N SER A 223 -11.61 19.48 9.26
CA SER A 223 -12.93 19.88 8.75
C SER A 223 -13.06 19.64 7.25
N LYS A 224 -12.07 20.07 6.45
CA LYS A 224 -12.04 19.82 5.00
C LYS A 224 -11.99 18.33 4.67
N THR A 225 -11.19 17.55 5.39
CA THR A 225 -11.14 16.10 5.22
C THR A 225 -12.50 15.48 5.49
N VAL A 226 -13.13 15.76 6.62
CA VAL A 226 -14.44 15.20 6.97
C VAL A 226 -15.51 15.59 5.95
N LEU A 227 -15.56 16.85 5.53
CA LEU A 227 -16.51 17.33 4.51
C LEU A 227 -16.32 16.65 3.15
N THR A 228 -15.11 16.20 2.82
CA THR A 228 -14.81 15.54 1.53
C THR A 228 -14.87 14.01 1.59
N LYS A 229 -14.54 13.39 2.73
CA LYS A 229 -14.49 11.93 2.88
C LYS A 229 -15.84 11.32 3.25
N VAL A 230 -16.66 12.01 4.04
CA VAL A 230 -17.98 11.49 4.44
C VAL A 230 -18.87 11.20 3.22
N PRO A 231 -19.05 12.12 2.24
CA PRO A 231 -19.85 11.81 1.05
C PRO A 231 -19.31 10.62 0.24
N LYS A 232 -17.98 10.45 0.17
CA LYS A 232 -17.35 9.31 -0.51
C LYS A 232 -17.63 7.98 0.20
N MET A 233 -17.64 7.98 1.54
CA MET A 233 -17.97 6.80 2.33
C MET A 233 -19.46 6.47 2.26
N VAL A 234 -20.34 7.47 2.21
CA VAL A 234 -21.78 7.27 1.97
C VAL A 234 -21.98 6.62 0.59
N ALA A 235 -21.39 7.19 -0.47
CA ALA A 235 -21.49 6.62 -1.82
C ALA A 235 -20.93 5.19 -1.92
N PHE A 236 -19.87 4.88 -1.17
CA PHE A 236 -19.36 3.52 -1.05
C PHE A 236 -20.36 2.59 -0.35
N SER A 237 -20.96 3.05 0.74
CA SER A 237 -21.89 2.26 1.55
C SER A 237 -23.22 1.98 0.83
N GLU A 238 -23.65 2.88 -0.06
CA GLU A 238 -24.83 2.69 -0.91
C GLU A 238 -24.64 1.59 -1.98
N ASN A 239 -23.41 1.41 -2.46
CA ASN A 239 -23.06 0.43 -3.50
C ASN A 239 -22.40 -0.83 -2.92
N TYR A 240 -22.54 -1.06 -1.62
CA TYR A 240 -21.91 -2.18 -0.92
C TYR A 240 -22.67 -3.49 -1.24
N PRO A 241 -22.00 -4.52 -1.77
CA PRO A 241 -22.66 -5.79 -2.01
C PRO A 241 -22.89 -6.56 -0.71
N SER A 242 -24.11 -7.08 -0.53
CA SER A 242 -24.42 -7.93 0.61
C SER A 242 -23.68 -9.28 0.52
N ASP A 243 -23.39 -9.87 1.68
CA ASP A 243 -22.88 -11.24 1.82
C ASP A 243 -21.46 -11.46 1.26
N ILE A 244 -20.65 -10.40 1.18
CA ILE A 244 -19.22 -10.48 0.88
C ILE A 244 -18.40 -10.32 2.17
N THR A 245 -17.42 -11.20 2.35
CA THR A 245 -16.48 -11.16 3.46
C THR A 245 -15.15 -10.55 3.01
N VAL A 246 -14.64 -9.61 3.80
CA VAL A 246 -13.29 -9.07 3.66
C VAL A 246 -12.60 -9.12 4.99
N ASP A 247 -11.44 -9.79 5.06
CA ASP A 247 -10.70 -9.98 6.30
C ASP A 247 -9.24 -9.50 6.18
N PHE A 248 -8.69 -9.05 7.32
CA PHE A 248 -7.30 -8.64 7.47
C PHE A 248 -6.74 -9.22 8.77
N PRO A 249 -6.17 -10.44 8.73
CA PRO A 249 -5.68 -11.14 9.91
C PRO A 249 -4.56 -10.36 10.60
N GLU A 250 -4.56 -10.32 11.93
CA GLU A 250 -3.62 -9.49 12.70
C GLU A 250 -2.22 -10.08 12.82
N ASP A 251 -2.12 -11.41 12.83
CA ASP A 251 -0.88 -12.17 13.09
C ASP A 251 -0.50 -13.08 11.91
N MET A 252 -0.44 -12.47 10.72
CA MET A 252 -0.06 -13.18 9.49
C MET A 252 1.03 -12.45 8.71
N ASP A 253 1.99 -13.24 8.24
CA ASP A 253 3.10 -12.81 7.39
C ASP A 253 2.93 -13.48 6.02
N ALA A 254 3.16 -12.75 4.94
CA ALA A 254 3.06 -13.25 3.58
C ALA A 254 3.96 -14.47 3.28
N ARG A 255 4.99 -14.69 4.10
CA ARG A 255 5.93 -15.83 4.05
C ARG A 255 5.50 -17.01 4.93
N ASN A 256 4.36 -16.91 5.62
CA ASN A 256 3.76 -17.95 6.45
C ASN A 256 2.24 -17.75 6.52
N ILE A 257 1.54 -18.27 5.52
CA ILE A 257 0.10 -18.11 5.33
C ILE A 257 -0.62 -19.26 6.03
N LYS A 258 -1.45 -18.93 7.03
CA LYS A 258 -2.11 -19.89 7.93
C LYS A 258 -3.53 -20.22 7.48
N TYR A 259 -3.70 -20.52 6.19
CA TYR A 259 -4.95 -21.02 5.61
C TYR A 259 -4.75 -22.46 5.13
N ALA A 260 -5.87 -23.18 4.93
CA ALA A 260 -5.83 -24.53 4.37
C ALA A 260 -5.26 -24.51 2.94
N GLU A 261 -4.81 -25.67 2.47
CA GLU A 261 -4.49 -25.87 1.06
C GLU A 261 -5.73 -25.66 0.19
N ASP A 262 -5.53 -25.18 -1.04
CA ASP A 262 -6.61 -24.95 -2.01
C ASP A 262 -7.79 -24.12 -1.45
N HIS A 263 -7.47 -23.04 -0.72
CA HIS A 263 -8.44 -22.15 -0.08
C HIS A 263 -8.80 -20.92 -0.93
N PHE A 264 -7.87 -20.41 -1.74
CA PHE A 264 -8.05 -19.19 -2.52
C PHE A 264 -8.12 -19.48 -4.01
N ASP A 265 -9.05 -18.86 -4.73
CA ASP A 265 -9.22 -19.05 -6.18
C ASP A 265 -8.25 -18.18 -6.99
N LEU A 266 -7.92 -17.01 -6.46
CA LEU A 266 -7.04 -16.03 -7.09
C LEU A 266 -6.21 -15.30 -6.02
N ALA A 267 -4.93 -15.07 -6.30
CA ALA A 267 -4.11 -14.14 -5.55
C ALA A 267 -3.68 -12.97 -6.44
N VAL A 268 -3.82 -11.72 -5.98
CA VAL A 268 -3.41 -10.51 -6.72
C VAL A 268 -2.70 -9.56 -5.78
N THR A 269 -1.50 -9.09 -6.15
CA THR A 269 -0.73 -8.21 -5.28
C THR A 269 0.35 -7.42 -5.99
N SER A 270 0.88 -6.41 -5.28
CA SER A 270 2.13 -5.73 -5.63
C SER A 270 3.03 -5.76 -4.39
N PRO A 271 4.02 -6.66 -4.34
CA PRO A 271 4.88 -6.79 -3.17
C PRO A 271 5.80 -5.57 -3.04
N PRO A 272 6.35 -5.31 -1.84
CA PRO A 272 7.37 -4.27 -1.68
C PRO A 272 8.59 -4.58 -2.57
N TYR A 273 9.07 -3.60 -3.33
CA TYR A 273 10.22 -3.79 -4.23
C TYR A 273 11.56 -3.88 -3.46
N VAL A 274 12.64 -4.34 -4.09
CA VAL A 274 13.94 -4.57 -3.42
C VAL A 274 14.53 -3.33 -2.73
N ASN A 275 14.31 -2.12 -3.28
CA ASN A 275 14.58 -0.84 -2.62
C ASN A 275 13.28 -0.32 -1.98
N ALA A 276 12.64 -1.17 -1.18
CA ALA A 276 11.30 -0.95 -0.65
C ALA A 276 11.18 0.40 0.05
N VAL A 277 9.99 0.99 -0.06
CA VAL A 277 9.60 2.07 0.82
C VAL A 277 9.67 1.56 2.27
N ASP A 278 10.35 2.30 3.14
CA ASP A 278 10.35 2.08 4.60
C ASP A 278 8.95 2.47 5.12
N TYR A 279 7.94 1.61 4.91
CA TYR A 279 6.54 1.88 5.26
C TYR A 279 6.34 2.26 6.72
N PRO A 280 6.92 1.53 7.71
CA PRO A 280 6.84 1.94 9.12
C PRO A 280 7.36 3.36 9.34
N ARG A 281 8.47 3.73 8.69
CA ARG A 281 9.00 5.11 8.81
C ARG A 281 8.17 6.13 8.04
N THR A 282 7.51 5.73 6.96
CA THR A 282 6.68 6.60 6.13
C THR A 282 5.43 7.05 6.87
N HIS A 283 4.84 6.15 7.67
CA HIS A 283 3.64 6.39 8.47
C HIS A 283 3.90 6.53 9.97
N GLN A 284 5.16 6.84 10.34
CA GLN A 284 5.61 6.85 11.73
C GLN A 284 4.76 7.75 12.64
N LEU A 285 4.39 8.95 12.20
CA LEU A 285 3.63 9.88 13.03
C LEU A 285 2.20 9.39 13.20
N GLU A 286 1.59 8.88 12.13
CA GLU A 286 0.26 8.30 12.15
C GLU A 286 0.18 7.10 13.10
N MET A 287 1.18 6.22 13.05
CA MET A 287 1.29 5.07 13.97
C MET A 287 1.38 5.52 15.44
N TYR A 288 2.14 6.58 15.75
CA TYR A 288 2.25 7.10 17.11
C TYR A 288 0.92 7.70 17.60
N TRP A 289 0.27 8.51 16.77
CA TRP A 289 -0.97 9.18 17.14
C TRP A 289 -2.15 8.23 17.35
N LEU A 290 -2.20 7.14 16.57
CA LEU A 290 -3.22 6.09 16.68
C LEU A 290 -2.85 4.97 17.68
N GLY A 291 -1.65 5.00 18.27
CA GLY A 291 -1.24 4.04 19.30
C GLY A 291 -0.74 2.69 18.77
N PHE A 292 -0.48 2.55 17.46
CA PHE A 292 0.12 1.35 16.87
C PHE A 292 1.61 1.20 17.16
N ALA A 293 2.26 2.29 17.58
CA ALA A 293 3.62 2.27 18.07
C ALA A 293 3.76 3.28 19.21
N GLN A 294 4.67 3.01 20.15
CA GLN A 294 5.03 3.95 21.23
C GLN A 294 6.54 4.25 21.27
N ALA A 295 7.35 3.45 20.57
CA ALA A 295 8.81 3.54 20.62
C ALA A 295 9.44 3.17 19.27
N SER A 296 10.50 2.35 19.30
CA SER A 296 11.26 1.96 18.12
C SER A 296 10.42 1.13 17.14
N LEU A 297 10.47 1.52 15.87
CA LEU A 297 9.84 0.79 14.76
C LEU A 297 10.70 -0.37 14.23
N THR A 298 11.85 -0.65 14.85
CA THR A 298 12.81 -1.66 14.35
C THR A 298 12.20 -3.06 14.27
N ALA A 299 11.37 -3.47 15.23
CA ALA A 299 10.73 -4.78 15.21
C ALA A 299 9.84 -4.94 13.97
N LEU A 300 8.99 -3.95 13.69
CA LEU A 300 8.11 -3.96 12.53
C LEU A 300 8.90 -3.92 11.22
N LYS A 301 9.96 -3.10 11.15
CA LYS A 301 10.84 -3.03 9.97
C LYS A 301 11.49 -4.36 9.62
N LYS A 302 11.79 -5.21 10.60
CA LYS A 302 12.42 -6.52 10.36
C LYS A 302 11.44 -7.53 9.73
N GLN A 303 10.13 -7.32 9.90
CA GLN A 303 9.11 -8.19 9.34
C GLN A 303 8.89 -7.93 7.85
N ASN A 304 9.15 -6.72 7.35
CA ASN A 304 8.98 -6.41 5.92
C ASN A 304 9.87 -7.28 5.03
N VAL A 305 9.28 -7.76 3.93
CA VAL A 305 10.01 -8.40 2.82
C VAL A 305 11.05 -7.42 2.27
N GLY A 306 12.27 -7.91 2.04
CA GLY A 306 13.37 -7.08 1.52
C GLY A 306 13.89 -6.03 2.52
N THR A 307 13.71 -6.23 3.83
CA THR A 307 14.13 -5.26 4.85
C THR A 307 15.60 -4.86 4.75
N GLU A 308 15.90 -3.57 4.86
CA GLU A 308 17.27 -3.05 4.93
C GLU A 308 17.95 -3.28 6.30
N SER A 309 17.19 -3.80 7.28
CA SER A 309 17.63 -4.00 8.66
C SER A 309 18.38 -5.33 8.82
N VAL A 310 19.56 -5.42 8.19
CA VAL A 310 20.42 -6.62 8.13
C VAL A 310 21.70 -6.44 8.95
N SER A 311 22.24 -7.53 9.48
CA SER A 311 23.46 -7.52 10.31
C SER A 311 24.73 -7.74 9.47
N ALA A 312 25.88 -7.24 9.94
CA ALA A 312 27.15 -7.37 9.23
C ALA A 312 27.58 -8.82 8.99
N SER A 313 27.24 -9.73 9.88
CA SER A 313 27.48 -11.16 9.70
C SER A 313 26.71 -11.76 8.52
N ASN A 314 25.58 -11.17 8.12
CA ASN A 314 24.77 -11.71 7.03
C ASN A 314 25.42 -11.51 5.65
N TYR A 315 26.23 -10.46 5.48
CA TYR A 315 26.80 -10.08 4.19
C TYR A 315 28.34 -10.15 4.18
N LYS A 316 28.91 -10.99 5.07
CA LYS A 316 30.35 -11.33 5.00
C LYS A 316 30.66 -12.11 3.72
N ASP A 317 29.79 -13.06 3.42
CA ASP A 317 29.92 -13.95 2.28
C ASP A 317 28.87 -13.61 1.22
N ARG A 318 29.17 -13.98 -0.02
CA ARG A 318 28.24 -13.86 -1.14
C ARG A 318 27.15 -14.92 -1.02
N HIS A 319 25.93 -14.55 -1.42
CA HIS A 319 24.77 -15.42 -1.46
C HIS A 319 24.31 -15.61 -2.91
N GLU A 320 23.76 -16.78 -3.20
CA GLU A 320 23.19 -17.14 -4.49
C GLU A 320 21.76 -17.62 -4.31
N ILE A 321 20.88 -17.22 -5.23
CA ILE A 321 19.48 -17.61 -5.26
C ILE A 321 19.26 -18.82 -6.19
N GLY A 322 20.21 -19.18 -7.04
CA GLY A 322 20.07 -20.28 -8.01
C GLY A 322 19.45 -19.87 -9.34
N VAL A 323 19.34 -18.57 -9.61
CA VAL A 323 18.90 -18.02 -10.89
C VAL A 323 20.11 -17.33 -11.53
N PRO A 324 20.71 -17.89 -12.60
CA PRO A 324 22.00 -17.44 -13.13
C PRO A 324 22.07 -15.93 -13.42
N GLU A 325 21.01 -15.36 -14.02
CA GLU A 325 20.93 -13.94 -14.32
C GLU A 325 20.88 -13.08 -13.05
N ALA A 326 20.11 -13.51 -12.04
CA ALA A 326 20.02 -12.81 -10.77
C ALA A 326 21.34 -12.89 -10.00
N ASP A 327 21.96 -14.07 -9.96
CA ASP A 327 23.21 -14.33 -9.25
C ASP A 327 24.36 -13.54 -9.86
N LYS A 328 24.41 -13.43 -11.19
CA LYS A 328 25.37 -12.56 -11.88
C LYS A 328 25.20 -11.10 -11.47
N VAL A 329 23.98 -10.57 -11.47
CA VAL A 329 23.72 -9.18 -11.06
C VAL A 329 24.07 -8.96 -9.59
N MET A 330 23.69 -9.88 -8.70
CA MET A 330 24.03 -9.80 -7.27
C MET A 330 25.54 -9.88 -7.02
N THR A 331 26.29 -10.64 -7.83
CA THR A 331 27.76 -10.65 -7.79
C THR A 331 28.33 -9.26 -8.04
N ASN A 332 27.90 -8.62 -9.13
CA ASN A 332 28.36 -7.28 -9.50
C ASN A 332 28.01 -6.25 -8.41
N ILE A 333 26.84 -6.39 -7.77
CA ILE A 333 26.46 -5.52 -6.64
C ILE A 333 27.37 -5.79 -5.43
N PHE A 334 27.70 -7.06 -5.15
CA PHE A 334 28.48 -7.45 -3.98
C PHE A 334 29.90 -6.88 -4.03
N GLU A 335 30.52 -6.85 -5.21
CA GLU A 335 31.84 -6.26 -5.43
C GLU A 335 31.90 -4.76 -5.05
N VAL A 336 30.76 -4.06 -5.13
CA VAL A 336 30.65 -2.63 -4.81
C VAL A 336 30.11 -2.40 -3.39
N ASP A 337 29.08 -3.15 -3.00
CA ASP A 337 28.36 -3.00 -1.74
C ASP A 337 27.77 -4.36 -1.29
N PRO A 338 28.53 -5.14 -0.48
CA PRO A 338 28.09 -6.44 0.03
C PRO A 338 26.74 -6.40 0.75
N ARG A 339 26.47 -5.31 1.48
CA ARG A 339 25.21 -5.15 2.19
C ARG A 339 24.03 -5.03 1.22
N ARG A 340 24.16 -4.26 0.15
CA ARG A 340 23.10 -4.11 -0.86
C ARG A 340 22.88 -5.39 -1.67
N ALA A 341 23.93 -6.14 -1.96
CA ALA A 341 23.80 -7.46 -2.58
C ALA A 341 23.01 -8.43 -1.70
N TYR A 342 23.30 -8.46 -0.39
CA TYR A 342 22.55 -9.28 0.54
C TYR A 342 21.07 -8.87 0.66
N ILE A 343 20.76 -7.56 0.64
CA ILE A 343 19.36 -7.09 0.63
C ILE A 343 18.64 -7.58 -0.64
N ALA A 344 19.31 -7.56 -1.79
CA ALA A 344 18.77 -8.08 -3.04
C ALA A 344 18.50 -9.59 -3.00
N PHE A 345 19.46 -10.36 -2.50
CA PHE A 345 19.29 -11.80 -2.24
C PHE A 345 18.13 -12.06 -1.29
N LYS A 346 18.10 -11.35 -0.15
CA LYS A 346 17.07 -11.51 0.87
C LYS A 346 15.67 -11.22 0.33
N TYR A 347 15.52 -10.23 -0.54
CA TYR A 347 14.25 -9.94 -1.20
C TYR A 347 13.79 -11.14 -2.05
N LEU A 348 14.65 -11.68 -2.91
CA LEU A 348 14.29 -12.85 -3.73
C LEU A 348 13.99 -14.10 -2.88
N ASP A 349 14.75 -14.31 -1.80
CA ASP A 349 14.51 -15.41 -0.85
C ASP A 349 13.18 -15.24 -0.08
N ASP A 350 12.87 -14.03 0.37
CA ASP A 350 11.58 -13.72 0.99
C ASP A 350 10.41 -13.90 -0.01
N MET A 351 10.58 -13.49 -1.27
CA MET A 351 9.59 -13.71 -2.33
C MET A 351 9.43 -15.19 -2.69
N ARG A 352 10.50 -15.99 -2.70
CA ARG A 352 10.43 -17.45 -2.86
C ARG A 352 9.53 -18.06 -1.79
N LYS A 353 9.71 -17.69 -0.51
CA LYS A 353 8.87 -18.18 0.59
C LYS A 353 7.41 -17.79 0.39
N ASN A 354 7.15 -16.56 -0.05
CA ASN A 354 5.79 -16.14 -0.38
C ASN A 354 5.20 -16.94 -1.55
N LEU A 355 5.95 -17.17 -2.64
CA LEU A 355 5.51 -17.99 -3.76
C LEU A 355 5.14 -19.41 -3.31
N ILE A 356 5.95 -20.04 -2.46
CA ILE A 356 5.67 -21.37 -1.87
C ILE A 356 4.35 -21.34 -1.09
N GLU A 357 4.19 -20.35 -0.21
CA GLU A 357 2.99 -20.25 0.63
C GLU A 357 1.73 -19.98 -0.18
N VAL A 358 1.80 -19.11 -1.20
CA VAL A 358 0.68 -18.85 -2.11
C VAL A 358 0.36 -20.08 -2.94
N TYR A 359 1.37 -20.77 -3.51
CA TYR A 359 1.16 -22.02 -4.25
C TYR A 359 0.39 -23.05 -3.42
N LYS A 360 0.77 -23.21 -2.15
CA LYS A 360 0.10 -24.13 -1.22
C LYS A 360 -1.38 -23.79 -1.03
N VAL A 361 -1.72 -22.53 -0.76
CA VAL A 361 -3.11 -22.13 -0.42
C VAL A 361 -3.99 -21.82 -1.63
N LEU A 362 -3.43 -21.72 -2.83
CA LEU A 362 -4.18 -21.43 -4.06
C LEU A 362 -4.83 -22.71 -4.60
N CYS A 363 -6.06 -22.65 -5.09
CA CYS A 363 -6.75 -23.76 -5.75
C CYS A 363 -6.03 -24.20 -7.03
N LYS A 364 -6.16 -25.48 -7.41
CA LYS A 364 -5.67 -25.97 -8.71
C LYS A 364 -6.29 -25.19 -9.86
N GLY A 365 -5.47 -24.73 -10.81
CA GLY A 365 -5.90 -23.86 -11.90
C GLY A 365 -6.14 -22.40 -11.50
N GLY A 366 -6.04 -22.08 -10.22
CA GLY A 366 -6.01 -20.71 -9.70
C GLY A 366 -4.74 -19.98 -10.13
N ARG A 367 -4.76 -18.66 -10.04
CA ARG A 367 -3.63 -17.82 -10.46
C ARG A 367 -3.07 -16.97 -9.32
N TYR A 368 -1.77 -16.79 -9.32
CA TYR A 368 -1.10 -15.75 -8.55
C TYR A 368 -0.58 -14.67 -9.49
N ILE A 369 -1.13 -13.48 -9.35
CA ILE A 369 -0.80 -12.32 -10.17
C ILE A 369 0.04 -11.34 -9.36
N VAL A 370 1.28 -11.14 -9.80
CA VAL A 370 2.29 -10.38 -9.05
C VAL A 370 2.75 -9.20 -9.90
N VAL A 371 2.55 -7.99 -9.39
CA VAL A 371 2.95 -6.74 -10.07
C VAL A 371 4.23 -6.20 -9.45
N VAL A 372 5.34 -6.26 -10.19
CA VAL A 372 6.68 -5.88 -9.73
C VAL A 372 7.40 -4.93 -10.67
N GLY A 373 7.99 -3.88 -10.10
CA GLY A 373 8.80 -2.92 -10.83
C GLY A 373 10.26 -3.32 -10.93
N ASN A 374 10.94 -2.92 -12.01
CA ASN A 374 12.39 -2.98 -12.10
C ASN A 374 13.06 -2.02 -11.11
N ASN A 375 14.21 -2.38 -10.57
CA ASN A 375 14.97 -1.51 -9.68
C ASN A 375 16.37 -1.26 -10.22
N ARG A 376 17.04 -0.22 -9.73
CA ARG A 376 18.47 -0.03 -9.92
C ARG A 376 19.18 -0.04 -8.57
N ILE A 377 20.15 -0.92 -8.42
CA ILE A 377 20.93 -1.09 -7.20
C ILE A 377 22.39 -0.91 -7.57
N ARG A 378 23.02 0.15 -7.06
CA ARG A 378 24.44 0.44 -7.35
C ARG A 378 24.77 0.44 -8.85
N GLY A 379 23.89 1.05 -9.65
CA GLY A 379 24.02 1.15 -11.11
C GLY A 379 23.60 -0.11 -11.88
N GLN A 380 23.46 -1.26 -11.21
CA GLN A 380 23.00 -2.51 -11.82
C GLN A 380 21.47 -2.50 -11.97
N LEU A 381 20.97 -2.87 -13.14
CA LEU A 381 19.54 -3.09 -13.37
C LEU A 381 19.15 -4.43 -12.72
N PHE A 382 18.16 -4.37 -11.84
CA PHE A 382 17.64 -5.52 -11.11
C PHE A 382 16.20 -5.79 -11.56
N GLU A 383 16.04 -6.77 -12.45
CA GLU A 383 14.80 -7.06 -13.15
C GLU A 383 13.98 -8.13 -12.40
N ASN A 384 13.33 -7.72 -11.30
CA ASN A 384 12.59 -8.60 -10.39
C ASN A 384 11.72 -9.62 -11.12
N TRP A 385 10.94 -9.18 -12.10
CA TRP A 385 10.01 -10.02 -12.85
C TRP A 385 10.71 -11.19 -13.56
N LYS A 386 11.89 -10.95 -14.16
CA LYS A 386 12.69 -12.01 -14.81
C LYS A 386 13.22 -13.03 -13.82
N TYR A 387 13.54 -12.60 -12.60
CA TYR A 387 14.10 -13.49 -11.58
C TYR A 387 13.01 -14.29 -10.87
N LEU A 388 11.81 -13.71 -10.71
CA LEU A 388 10.68 -14.38 -10.05
C LEU A 388 10.04 -15.47 -10.90
N MET A 389 10.02 -15.33 -12.24
CA MET A 389 9.48 -16.36 -13.14
C MET A 389 10.14 -17.75 -12.95
N PRO A 390 11.47 -17.92 -13.09
CA PRO A 390 12.10 -19.22 -12.90
C PRO A 390 12.00 -19.74 -11.46
N ILE A 391 11.97 -18.85 -10.45
CA ILE A 391 11.72 -19.24 -9.06
C ILE A 391 10.29 -19.82 -8.92
N ALA A 392 9.31 -19.22 -9.57
CA ALA A 392 7.93 -19.70 -9.55
C ALA A 392 7.78 -21.05 -10.27
N GLU A 393 8.45 -21.22 -11.42
CA GLU A 393 8.50 -22.50 -12.16
C GLU A 393 9.12 -23.63 -11.33
N GLU A 394 10.21 -23.35 -10.61
CA GLU A 394 10.86 -24.32 -9.69
C GLU A 394 9.88 -24.81 -8.60
N ILE A 395 8.99 -23.95 -8.13
CA ILE A 395 7.98 -24.27 -7.09
C ILE A 395 6.82 -25.10 -7.68
N GLY A 396 6.56 -24.96 -8.99
CA GLY A 396 5.51 -25.69 -9.70
C GLY A 396 4.45 -24.81 -10.36
N PHE A 397 4.61 -23.48 -10.38
CA PHE A 397 3.75 -22.62 -11.20
C PHE A 397 4.09 -22.73 -12.69
N GLU A 398 3.08 -22.56 -13.53
CA GLU A 398 3.21 -22.27 -14.97
C GLU A 398 3.17 -20.75 -15.17
N VAL A 399 4.11 -20.16 -15.92
CA VAL A 399 4.01 -18.75 -16.33
C VAL A 399 3.01 -18.66 -17.48
N GLU A 400 1.77 -18.26 -17.18
CA GLU A 400 0.68 -18.19 -18.17
C GLU A 400 0.83 -16.99 -19.12
N THR A 401 1.23 -15.83 -18.57
CA THR A 401 1.58 -14.63 -19.35
C THR A 401 2.31 -13.61 -18.49
N TYR A 402 2.97 -12.64 -19.12
CA TYR A 402 3.54 -11.48 -18.46
C TYR A 402 3.50 -10.24 -19.35
N PHE A 403 3.28 -9.05 -18.78
CA PHE A 403 3.21 -7.80 -19.54
C PHE A 403 3.67 -6.60 -18.72
N GLY A 404 4.15 -5.56 -19.39
CA GLY A 404 4.61 -4.32 -18.78
C GLY A 404 3.55 -3.22 -18.82
N SER A 405 3.36 -2.52 -17.70
CA SER A 405 2.63 -1.25 -17.62
C SER A 405 3.61 -0.10 -17.43
N GLU A 406 3.55 0.89 -18.30
CA GLU A 406 4.33 2.12 -18.16
C GLU A 406 3.77 2.99 -17.02
N ILE A 407 4.67 3.67 -16.30
CA ILE A 407 4.32 4.53 -15.16
C ILE A 407 4.34 5.99 -15.58
N ILE A 408 3.17 6.64 -15.50
CA ILE A 408 3.00 8.05 -15.82
C ILE A 408 3.18 8.88 -14.55
N LYS A 409 4.26 9.66 -14.51
CA LYS A 409 4.64 10.60 -13.44
C LYS A 409 5.21 9.98 -12.17
N HIS A 410 6.35 10.54 -11.76
CA HIS A 410 7.01 10.25 -10.49
C HIS A 410 6.50 11.22 -9.41
N PHE A 411 5.41 10.87 -8.72
CA PHE A 411 4.97 11.61 -7.52
C PHE A 411 6.01 11.52 -6.39
N ILE A 412 6.82 10.46 -6.40
CA ILE A 412 7.93 10.27 -5.46
C ILE A 412 9.20 10.89 -6.06
N LYS A 413 9.84 11.80 -5.30
CA LYS A 413 11.13 12.39 -5.66
C LYS A 413 12.27 11.36 -5.47
N LEU A 414 12.36 10.38 -6.36
CA LEU A 414 13.55 9.53 -6.52
C LEU A 414 14.55 10.20 -7.49
N PRO A 415 15.87 10.00 -7.29
CA PRO A 415 16.89 10.33 -8.30
C PRO A 415 16.49 9.76 -9.66
N ARG A 416 16.73 10.48 -10.76
CA ARG A 416 16.30 10.06 -12.11
C ARG A 416 16.78 8.65 -12.47
N GLU A 417 17.96 8.29 -12.00
CA GLU A 417 18.61 7.00 -12.23
C GLU A 417 18.01 5.86 -11.41
N GLU A 418 17.21 6.13 -10.39
CA GLU A 418 16.58 5.10 -9.53
C GLU A 418 15.08 4.96 -9.80
N ARG A 419 14.59 5.66 -10.82
CA ARG A 419 13.17 5.69 -11.20
C ARG A 419 12.75 4.39 -11.86
N ILE A 420 11.61 3.89 -11.40
CA ILE A 420 10.92 2.76 -12.00
C ILE A 420 10.01 3.34 -13.07
N ASN A 421 10.27 2.97 -14.32
CA ASN A 421 9.48 3.48 -15.45
C ASN A 421 8.39 2.50 -15.88
N THR A 422 8.52 1.23 -15.48
CA THR A 422 7.61 0.16 -15.86
C THR A 422 7.42 -0.81 -14.70
N ASP A 423 6.16 -1.14 -14.41
CA ASP A 423 5.77 -2.27 -13.57
C ASP A 423 5.41 -3.46 -14.46
N TRP A 424 5.92 -4.64 -14.12
CA TRP A 424 5.62 -5.88 -14.82
C TRP A 424 4.61 -6.70 -14.05
N THR A 425 3.55 -7.12 -14.72
CA THR A 425 2.56 -8.05 -14.18
C THR A 425 2.93 -9.45 -14.63
N LEU A 426 3.15 -10.35 -13.67
CA LEU A 426 3.33 -11.79 -13.89
C LEU A 426 2.02 -12.51 -13.58
N VAL A 427 1.54 -13.37 -14.47
CA VAL A 427 0.40 -14.26 -14.23
C VAL A 427 0.91 -15.68 -14.10
N LEU A 428 0.93 -16.19 -12.88
CA LEU A 428 1.44 -17.51 -12.53
C LEU A 428 0.27 -18.44 -12.24
N LYS A 429 0.17 -19.60 -12.88
CA LYS A 429 -0.94 -20.54 -12.73
C LYS A 429 -0.49 -21.79 -11.96
N LYS A 430 -1.31 -22.26 -11.01
CA LYS A 430 -1.06 -23.50 -10.27
C LYS A 430 -1.56 -24.74 -11.02
#